data_AF-A0A2D4JFD1-F1
#
_entry.id   AF-A0A2D4JFD1-F1
#
_cell.length_a   1.000
_cell.length_b   1.000
_cell.length_c   1.000
_cell.angle_alpha   90.00
_cell.angle_beta   90.00
_cell.angle_gamma   90.00
#
_symmetry.space_group_name_H-M   'P 1'
#
loop_
_entity.id
_entity.type
_entity.pdbx_description
1 polymer ?
#
loop_
_entity_poly.entity_id
_entity_poly.type
_entity_poly.pdbx_seq_one_letter_code
_entity_poly.pdbx_strand_id
1 'polypeptide(L)'
;NKIIPIAIQINQAPEQSNPIFLPSDAKYDWLLAKIWVRSSDFHIHQTVTHLLRTHLISEVFAVAMFRQLPAVHPLFKLLIPHVRFTIAINTKAREQLICEYGLFDKANATGGGGHVQMVQRAMKHLTYSSLCFPEEIKSRHMESNENIPYYYYRDDGIKVWDAIKSFVTDIINIYYGSEEAVCEDLELQAFVKDIFVYGMRGNKDSGFPKTIKTREKLSEYLTIVIFTSSAQHAAVNFGQVSLFKCNHMGYKLLKLSKI
;
A
#
# COMPACT_ATOMS: atom_id res chain seq x y z
N ASN A 1 -25.78 -10.48 2.17
CA ASN A 1 -24.54 -11.19 2.58
C ASN A 1 -23.61 -10.24 3.31
N LYS A 2 -23.52 -10.32 4.65
CA LYS A 2 -22.53 -9.58 5.46
C LYS A 2 -21.42 -10.54 5.89
N ILE A 3 -20.16 -10.11 5.80
CA ILE A 3 -19.02 -10.89 6.32
C ILE A 3 -18.98 -10.71 7.85
N ILE A 4 -18.98 -11.82 8.58
CA ILE A 4 -18.91 -11.86 10.04
C ILE A 4 -17.86 -12.87 10.51
N PRO A 5 -17.12 -12.59 11.59
CA PRO A 5 -16.15 -13.55 12.14
C PRO A 5 -16.87 -14.71 12.83
N ILE A 6 -16.51 -15.95 12.47
CA ILE A 6 -17.12 -17.18 13.02
C ILE A 6 -16.15 -18.03 13.86
N ALA A 7 -14.85 -17.80 13.73
CA ALA A 7 -13.80 -18.50 14.47
C ALA A 7 -12.52 -17.66 14.49
N ILE A 8 -11.76 -17.70 15.58
CA ILE A 8 -10.45 -17.04 15.71
C ILE A 8 -9.50 -17.99 16.43
N GLN A 9 -8.34 -18.26 15.81
CA GLN A 9 -7.19 -18.89 16.48
C GLN A 9 -6.08 -17.84 16.55
N ILE A 10 -5.54 -17.58 17.75
CA ILE A 10 -4.64 -16.43 17.97
C ILE A 10 -3.25 -16.68 17.38
N ASN A 11 -2.69 -17.88 17.59
CA ASN A 11 -1.39 -18.27 17.05
C ASN A 11 -1.52 -19.29 15.91
N GLN A 12 -0.45 -19.45 15.14
CA GLN A 12 -0.44 -20.31 13.94
C GLN A 12 -0.53 -21.81 14.26
N ALA A 13 0.21 -22.30 15.26
CA ALA A 13 0.25 -23.73 15.59
C ALA A 13 -0.99 -24.15 16.41
N PRO A 14 -1.78 -25.13 15.96
CA PRO A 14 -2.94 -25.61 16.71
C PRO A 14 -2.47 -26.49 17.88
N GLU A 15 -2.75 -26.04 19.11
CA GLU A 15 -2.33 -26.71 20.35
C GLU A 15 -3.40 -26.51 21.42
N GLN A 16 -3.38 -27.33 22.48
CA GLN A 16 -4.34 -27.21 23.58
C GLN A 16 -4.30 -25.83 24.27
N SER A 17 -3.13 -25.18 24.27
CA SER A 17 -2.90 -23.82 24.79
C SER A 17 -3.28 -22.70 23.81
N ASN A 18 -3.63 -23.03 22.56
CA ASN A 18 -4.03 -22.10 21.51
C ASN A 18 -5.37 -22.53 20.89
N PRO A 19 -6.48 -22.40 21.64
CA PRO A 19 -7.79 -22.85 21.21
C PRO A 19 -8.34 -22.00 20.06
N ILE A 20 -9.34 -22.56 19.38
CA ILE A 20 -10.20 -21.81 18.45
C ILE A 20 -11.32 -21.18 19.27
N PHE A 21 -11.33 -19.85 19.32
CA PHE A 21 -12.38 -19.06 19.95
C PHE A 21 -13.56 -18.91 18.99
N LEU A 22 -14.77 -19.06 19.52
CA LEU A 22 -16.04 -18.99 18.78
C LEU A 22 -16.93 -17.87 19.33
N PRO A 23 -17.88 -17.34 18.52
CA PRO A 23 -18.88 -16.39 19.00
C PRO A 23 -19.76 -16.89 20.15
N SER A 24 -19.84 -18.22 20.35
CA SER A 24 -20.58 -18.89 21.42
C SER A 24 -19.84 -18.98 22.74
N ASP A 25 -18.54 -18.67 22.77
CA ASP A 25 -17.73 -18.76 23.98
C ASP A 25 -18.10 -17.65 24.99
N ALA A 26 -17.47 -17.69 26.16
CA ALA A 26 -17.67 -16.66 27.17
C ALA A 26 -17.42 -15.27 26.57
N LYS A 27 -18.26 -14.31 26.96
CA LYS A 27 -18.30 -12.95 26.38
C LYS A 27 -16.91 -12.31 26.24
N TYR A 28 -16.08 -12.45 27.26
CA TYR A 28 -14.76 -11.83 27.30
C TYR A 28 -13.69 -12.61 26.54
N ASP A 29 -13.83 -13.93 26.40
CA ASP A 29 -12.92 -14.75 25.58
C ASP A 29 -13.08 -14.38 24.10
N TRP A 30 -14.32 -14.35 23.61
CA TRP A 30 -14.60 -13.94 22.23
C TRP A 30 -14.24 -12.47 21.97
N LEU A 31 -14.46 -11.59 22.95
CA LEU A 31 -14.06 -10.18 22.84
C LEU A 31 -12.54 -10.05 22.74
N LEU A 32 -11.79 -10.72 23.61
CA LEU A 32 -10.33 -10.67 23.64
C LEU A 32 -9.73 -11.27 22.36
N ALA A 33 -10.28 -12.38 21.85
CA ALA A 33 -9.86 -12.96 20.58
C ALA A 33 -9.99 -11.96 19.43
N LYS A 34 -11.12 -11.23 19.35
CA LYS A 34 -11.30 -10.15 18.36
C LYS A 34 -10.32 -8.99 18.58
N ILE A 35 -10.03 -8.59 19.83
CA ILE A 35 -9.04 -7.54 20.13
C ILE A 35 -7.65 -7.94 19.62
N TRP A 36 -7.24 -9.19 19.83
CA TRP A 36 -5.98 -9.71 19.29
C TRP A 36 -5.92 -9.64 17.76
N VAL A 37 -6.99 -10.04 17.07
CA VAL A 37 -7.07 -9.91 15.60
C VAL A 37 -6.99 -8.45 15.17
N ARG A 38 -7.69 -7.52 15.84
CA ARG A 38 -7.62 -6.08 15.52
C ARG A 38 -6.24 -5.47 15.79
N SER A 39 -5.54 -5.93 16.84
CA SER A 39 -4.15 -5.53 17.13
C SER A 39 -3.19 -5.99 16.03
N SER A 40 -3.29 -7.26 15.62
CA SER A 40 -2.49 -7.82 14.53
C SER A 40 -2.76 -7.12 13.19
N ASP A 41 -4.04 -6.85 12.87
CA ASP A 41 -4.44 -6.08 11.68
C ASP A 41 -3.82 -4.68 11.69
N PHE A 42 -3.84 -3.99 12.84
CA PHE A 42 -3.19 -2.69 12.99
C PHE A 42 -1.67 -2.73 12.74
N HIS A 43 -0.97 -3.74 13.27
CA HIS A 43 0.47 -3.88 13.05
C HIS A 43 0.84 -4.11 11.58
N ILE A 44 0.10 -4.98 10.89
CA ILE A 44 0.26 -5.22 9.45
C ILE A 44 -0.11 -3.97 8.65
N HIS A 45 -1.21 -3.32 9.00
CA HIS A 45 -1.69 -2.10 8.37
C HIS A 45 -0.61 -1.01 8.40
N GLN A 46 -0.10 -0.67 9.58
CA GLN A 46 0.88 0.42 9.73
C GLN A 46 2.21 0.11 9.04
N THR A 47 2.74 -1.11 9.24
CA THR A 47 4.12 -1.43 8.84
C THR A 47 4.20 -1.88 7.39
N VAL A 48 3.25 -2.71 6.95
CA VAL A 48 3.30 -3.34 5.62
C VAL A 48 2.41 -2.59 4.64
N THR A 49 1.12 -2.50 4.93
CA THR A 49 0.14 -1.92 4.00
C THR A 49 0.36 -0.42 3.77
N HIS A 50 0.69 0.32 4.83
CA HIS A 50 0.93 1.76 4.79
C HIS A 50 2.40 2.08 4.52
N LEU A 51 3.31 1.81 5.47
CA LEU A 51 4.72 2.21 5.31
C LEU A 51 5.40 1.54 4.10
N LEU A 52 5.47 0.21 4.03
CA LEU A 52 6.18 -0.46 2.93
C LEU A 52 5.48 -0.25 1.59
N ARG A 53 4.19 -0.63 1.50
CA ARG A 53 3.48 -0.75 0.21
C ARG A 53 2.98 0.56 -0.37
N THR A 54 3.07 1.69 0.34
CA THR A 54 2.83 3.01 -0.25
C THR A 54 4.04 3.93 -0.13
N HIS A 55 4.50 4.22 1.10
CA HIS A 55 5.58 5.20 1.31
C HIS A 55 6.89 4.77 0.66
N LEU A 56 7.43 3.61 1.05
CA LEU A 56 8.76 3.17 0.60
C LEU A 56 8.76 2.84 -0.90
N ILE A 57 7.68 2.27 -1.42
CA ILE A 57 7.57 1.98 -2.85
C ILE A 57 7.40 3.23 -3.71
N SER A 58 6.61 4.21 -3.27
CA SER A 58 6.53 5.49 -3.98
C SER A 58 7.86 6.23 -3.96
N GLU A 59 8.65 6.10 -2.90
CA GLU A 59 10.00 6.68 -2.83
C GLU A 59 10.98 6.02 -3.81
N VAL A 60 10.91 4.70 -3.99
CA VAL A 60 11.70 4.00 -5.02
C VAL A 60 11.41 4.59 -6.40
N PHE A 61 10.14 4.78 -6.76
CA PHE A 61 9.76 5.40 -8.02
C PHE A 61 10.24 6.84 -8.12
N ALA A 62 10.10 7.63 -7.05
CA ALA A 62 10.54 9.02 -7.01
C ALA A 62 12.04 9.16 -7.24
N VAL A 63 12.86 8.36 -6.55
CA VAL A 63 14.32 8.40 -6.65
C VAL A 63 14.77 8.03 -8.06
N ALA A 64 14.23 6.96 -8.64
CA ALA A 64 14.55 6.56 -10.01
C ALA A 64 14.12 7.63 -11.03
N MET A 65 12.94 8.24 -10.85
CA MET A 65 12.45 9.32 -11.71
C MET A 65 13.43 10.50 -11.72
N PHE A 66 13.85 10.98 -10.54
CA PHE A 66 14.80 12.09 -10.44
C PHE A 66 16.20 11.76 -10.97
N ARG A 67 16.61 10.50 -10.94
CA ARG A 67 17.95 10.08 -11.40
C ARG A 67 18.03 9.88 -12.90
N GLN A 68 16.96 9.38 -13.53
CA GLN A 68 17.01 8.86 -14.89
C GLN A 68 16.18 9.64 -15.90
N LEU A 69 15.17 10.40 -15.45
CA LEU A 69 14.29 11.16 -16.34
C LEU A 69 14.59 12.68 -16.21
N PRO A 70 15.09 13.35 -17.26
CA PRO A 70 15.31 14.79 -17.22
C PRO A 70 13.97 15.55 -17.17
N ALA A 71 14.01 16.80 -16.69
CA ALA A 71 12.81 17.62 -16.51
C ALA A 71 12.01 17.90 -17.82
N VAL A 72 12.65 17.72 -18.97
CA VAL A 72 12.02 17.83 -20.30
C VAL A 72 11.26 16.55 -20.69
N HIS A 73 11.63 15.39 -20.13
CA HIS A 73 11.03 14.10 -20.48
C HIS A 73 9.53 14.08 -20.14
N PRO A 74 8.65 13.59 -21.04
CA PRO A 74 7.22 13.59 -20.80
C PRO A 74 6.83 12.79 -19.55
N LEU A 75 7.51 11.67 -19.28
CA LEU A 75 7.25 10.87 -18.09
C LEU A 75 7.65 11.58 -16.79
N PHE A 76 8.70 12.42 -16.80
CA PHE A 76 9.02 13.26 -15.65
C PHE A 76 7.88 14.24 -15.35
N LYS A 77 7.37 14.91 -16.40
CA LYS A 77 6.27 15.88 -16.27
C LYS A 77 4.99 15.21 -15.77
N LEU A 78 4.72 13.99 -16.21
CA LEU A 78 3.60 13.19 -15.75
C LEU A 78 3.74 12.80 -14.27
N LEU A 79 4.91 12.33 -13.85
CA LEU A 79 5.11 11.72 -12.53
C LEU A 79 5.42 12.73 -11.40
N ILE A 80 6.05 13.87 -11.71
CA ILE A 80 6.47 14.85 -10.71
C ILE A 80 5.37 15.32 -9.73
N PRO A 81 4.09 15.56 -10.13
CA PRO A 81 3.06 15.90 -9.15
C PRO A 81 2.73 14.76 -8.18
N HIS A 82 2.92 13.50 -8.60
CA HIS A 82 2.53 12.31 -7.83
C HIS A 82 3.60 11.86 -6.83
N VAL A 83 4.86 12.28 -7.01
CA VAL A 83 5.96 11.98 -6.07
C VAL A 83 6.32 13.16 -5.17
N ARG A 84 5.55 14.25 -5.25
CA ARG A 84 5.80 15.47 -4.50
C ARG A 84 5.83 15.17 -3.00
N PHE A 85 6.92 15.56 -2.36
CA PHE A 85 7.19 15.38 -0.92
C PHE A 85 7.33 13.94 -0.40
N THR A 86 7.19 12.90 -1.25
CA THR A 86 7.36 11.50 -0.82
C THR A 86 8.73 11.25 -0.18
N ILE A 87 9.82 11.70 -0.83
CA ILE A 87 11.17 11.58 -0.28
C ILE A 87 11.30 12.36 1.03
N ALA A 88 10.73 13.56 1.09
CA ALA A 88 10.83 14.43 2.26
C ALA A 88 10.13 13.84 3.49
N ILE A 89 8.91 13.32 3.33
CA ILE A 89 8.17 12.71 4.44
C ILE A 89 8.82 11.41 4.90
N ASN A 90 9.34 10.60 3.97
CA ASN A 90 10.02 9.36 4.33
C ASN A 90 11.35 9.61 5.04
N THR A 91 12.10 10.64 4.64
CA THR A 91 13.30 11.07 5.37
C THR A 91 12.96 11.51 6.79
N LYS A 92 11.93 12.35 6.97
CA LYS A 92 11.46 12.71 8.31
C LYS A 92 11.00 11.50 9.13
N ALA A 93 10.31 10.54 8.51
CA ALA A 93 9.90 9.32 9.19
C ALA A 93 11.10 8.51 9.66
N ARG A 94 12.14 8.35 8.83
CA ARG A 94 13.39 7.69 9.21
C ARG A 94 14.15 8.43 10.32
N GLU A 95 14.03 9.75 10.41
CA GLU A 95 14.70 10.55 11.44
C GLU A 95 13.95 10.59 12.78
N GLN A 96 12.62 10.54 12.75
CA GLN A 96 11.78 10.89 13.93
C GLN A 96 10.76 9.81 14.32
N LEU A 97 10.27 9.03 13.36
CA LEU A 97 9.15 8.11 13.56
C LEU A 97 9.63 6.67 13.77
N ILE A 98 10.31 6.11 12.78
CA ILE A 98 10.70 4.69 12.71
C ILE A 98 12.20 4.45 12.98
N CYS A 99 12.93 5.48 13.44
CA CYS A 99 14.27 5.31 13.97
C CYS A 99 14.26 4.56 15.30
N GLU A 100 15.44 4.10 15.72
CA GLU A 100 15.66 3.61 17.08
C GLU A 100 15.24 4.68 18.10
N TYR A 101 14.38 4.31 19.06
CA TYR A 101 13.78 5.22 20.05
C TYR A 101 12.86 6.31 19.44
N GLY A 102 12.43 6.13 18.19
CA GLY A 102 11.52 7.02 17.50
C GLY A 102 10.11 7.03 18.11
N LEU A 103 9.25 7.91 17.61
CA LEU A 103 7.86 8.03 18.08
C LEU A 103 7.06 6.72 17.93
N PHE A 104 7.38 5.89 16.94
CA PHE A 104 6.71 4.61 16.71
C PHE A 104 6.91 3.65 17.89
N ASP A 105 8.07 3.65 18.53
CA ASP A 105 8.39 2.73 19.63
C ASP A 105 7.57 3.00 20.90
N LYS A 106 6.94 4.18 21.01
CA LYS A 106 6.22 4.60 22.22
C LYS A 106 4.86 3.91 22.41
N ALA A 107 4.23 3.46 21.32
CA ALA A 107 2.84 3.01 21.35
C ALA A 107 2.58 1.73 20.53
N ASN A 108 3.55 1.25 19.78
CA ASN A 108 3.38 0.10 18.88
C ASN A 108 4.15 -1.10 19.44
N ALA A 109 3.47 -2.25 19.59
CA ALA A 109 4.11 -3.46 20.12
C ALA A 109 5.19 -4.04 19.17
N THR A 110 5.21 -3.61 17.91
CA THR A 110 6.26 -3.93 16.94
C THR A 110 7.41 -2.92 16.95
N GLY A 111 7.38 -1.91 17.83
CA GLY A 111 8.50 -1.00 18.09
C GLY A 111 9.77 -1.74 18.55
N GLY A 112 10.90 -1.05 18.54
CA GLY A 112 12.19 -1.60 18.99
C GLY A 112 12.81 -2.61 18.00
N GLY A 113 12.41 -2.56 16.73
CA GLY A 113 12.98 -3.36 15.64
C GLY A 113 12.09 -4.46 15.07
N GLY A 114 10.98 -4.82 15.74
CA GLY A 114 10.02 -5.80 15.20
C GLY A 114 9.42 -5.38 13.85
N HIS A 115 9.09 -4.10 13.71
CA HIS A 115 8.59 -3.50 12.47
C HIS A 115 9.61 -3.56 11.33
N VAL A 116 10.91 -3.43 11.62
CA VAL A 116 11.98 -3.60 10.63
C VAL A 116 12.01 -5.05 10.11
N GLN A 117 11.92 -6.04 11.02
CA GLN A 117 11.85 -7.46 10.64
C GLN A 117 10.59 -7.76 9.81
N MET A 118 9.45 -7.13 10.13
CA MET A 118 8.23 -7.25 9.34
C MET A 118 8.42 -6.73 7.91
N VAL A 119 9.05 -5.55 7.74
CA VAL A 119 9.37 -5.01 6.41
C VAL A 119 10.28 -5.96 5.64
N GLN A 120 11.34 -6.48 6.26
CA GLN A 120 12.26 -7.42 5.62
C GLN A 120 11.56 -8.70 5.14
N ARG A 121 10.62 -9.23 5.93
CA ARG A 121 9.83 -10.42 5.56
C ARG A 121 8.82 -10.09 4.46
N ALA A 122 8.09 -8.99 4.58
CA ALA A 122 7.09 -8.58 3.61
C ALA A 122 7.72 -8.24 2.25
N MET A 123 8.93 -7.69 2.22
CA MET A 123 9.66 -7.38 0.98
C MET A 123 9.90 -8.62 0.11
N LYS A 124 10.07 -9.80 0.71
CA LYS A 124 10.23 -11.06 -0.03
C LYS A 124 8.97 -11.47 -0.81
N HIS A 125 7.81 -10.94 -0.43
CA HIS A 125 6.51 -11.23 -1.03
C HIS A 125 5.94 -10.03 -1.79
N LEU A 126 6.67 -8.92 -1.86
CA LEU A 126 6.26 -7.78 -2.66
C LEU A 126 6.53 -8.07 -4.14
N THR A 127 5.45 -8.16 -4.92
CA THR A 127 5.53 -8.36 -6.36
C THR A 127 4.93 -7.18 -7.12
N TYR A 128 5.36 -7.01 -8.37
CA TYR A 128 4.78 -6.07 -9.32
C TYR A 128 3.26 -6.28 -9.47
N SER A 129 2.82 -7.53 -9.65
CA SER A 129 1.40 -7.87 -9.76
C SER A 129 0.60 -7.53 -8.49
N SER A 130 1.22 -7.59 -7.31
CA SER A 130 0.54 -7.18 -6.07
C SER A 130 0.27 -5.67 -5.99
N LEU A 131 0.90 -4.87 -6.85
CA LEU A 131 0.63 -3.43 -7.00
C LEU A 131 -0.34 -3.12 -8.15
N CYS A 132 -0.62 -4.11 -9.02
CA CYS A 132 -1.68 -4.02 -10.02
C CYS A 132 -3.04 -4.22 -9.34
N PHE A 133 -3.77 -3.13 -9.09
CA PHE A 133 -4.97 -3.19 -8.24
C PHE A 133 -6.02 -4.24 -8.68
N PRO A 134 -6.41 -4.35 -9.97
CA PRO A 134 -7.35 -5.38 -10.39
C PRO A 134 -6.82 -6.81 -10.22
N GLU A 135 -5.53 -7.03 -10.48
CA GLU A 135 -4.89 -8.35 -10.30
C GLU A 135 -4.80 -8.72 -8.82
N GLU A 136 -4.50 -7.75 -7.95
CA GLU A 136 -4.45 -7.93 -6.49
C GLU A 136 -5.82 -8.38 -5.96
N ILE A 137 -6.90 -7.68 -6.34
CA ILE A 137 -8.27 -8.05 -5.97
C ILE A 137 -8.59 -9.48 -6.44
N LYS A 138 -8.29 -9.80 -7.70
CA LYS A 138 -8.55 -11.12 -8.29
C LYS A 138 -7.73 -12.22 -7.62
N SER A 139 -6.47 -11.96 -7.28
CA SER A 139 -5.59 -12.95 -6.63
C SER A 139 -6.09 -13.38 -5.24
N ARG A 140 -6.90 -12.53 -4.60
CA ARG A 140 -7.57 -12.84 -3.33
C ARG A 140 -8.99 -13.40 -3.51
N HIS A 141 -9.45 -13.60 -4.75
CA HIS A 141 -10.80 -14.05 -5.09
C HIS A 141 -11.90 -13.10 -4.58
N MET A 142 -11.61 -11.79 -4.59
CA MET A 142 -12.48 -10.75 -4.05
C MET A 142 -13.20 -9.92 -5.12
N GLU A 143 -13.09 -10.29 -6.40
CA GLU A 143 -13.59 -9.52 -7.55
C GLU A 143 -15.11 -9.63 -7.77
N SER A 144 -15.76 -10.69 -7.27
CA SER A 144 -17.18 -10.91 -7.51
C SER A 144 -18.06 -9.95 -6.71
N ASN A 145 -18.78 -9.07 -7.41
CA ASN A 145 -19.80 -8.18 -6.83
C ASN A 145 -21.04 -8.93 -6.36
N GLU A 146 -21.33 -10.10 -6.94
CA GLU A 146 -22.47 -10.93 -6.55
C GLU A 146 -22.20 -11.66 -5.23
N ASN A 147 -21.01 -12.28 -5.11
CA ASN A 147 -20.63 -13.01 -3.91
C ASN A 147 -20.26 -12.07 -2.76
N ILE A 148 -19.60 -10.95 -3.07
CA ILE A 148 -19.11 -9.96 -2.09
C ILE A 148 -19.63 -8.56 -2.47
N PRO A 149 -20.91 -8.26 -2.16
CA PRO A 149 -21.59 -7.06 -2.66
C PRO A 149 -21.22 -5.75 -1.93
N TYR A 150 -20.52 -5.82 -0.80
CA TYR A 150 -20.24 -4.64 0.04
C TYR A 150 -18.73 -4.42 0.22
N TYR A 151 -17.98 -4.40 -0.89
CA TYR A 151 -16.54 -4.17 -0.86
C TYR A 151 -16.17 -2.85 -1.56
N TYR A 152 -16.58 -1.73 -0.95
CA TYR A 152 -16.45 -0.40 -1.55
C TYR A 152 -15.01 0.00 -1.91
N TYR A 153 -14.02 -0.47 -1.14
CA TYR A 153 -12.60 -0.27 -1.49
C TYR A 153 -12.24 -0.85 -2.86
N ARG A 154 -12.75 -2.06 -3.19
CA ARG A 154 -12.62 -2.65 -4.53
C ARG A 154 -13.36 -1.79 -5.54
N ASP A 155 -14.64 -1.51 -5.28
CA ASP A 155 -15.53 -0.91 -6.27
C ASP A 155 -15.05 0.48 -6.70
N ASP A 156 -14.62 1.30 -5.74
CA ASP A 156 -14.11 2.64 -6.00
C ASP A 156 -12.66 2.59 -6.49
N GLY A 157 -11.84 1.67 -5.94
CA GLY A 157 -10.47 1.47 -6.39
C GLY A 157 -10.36 1.07 -7.85
N ILE A 158 -11.24 0.20 -8.35
CA ILE A 158 -11.30 -0.19 -9.77
C ILE A 158 -11.62 1.02 -10.65
N LYS A 159 -12.62 1.84 -10.27
CA LYS A 159 -12.97 3.04 -11.03
C LYS A 159 -11.81 4.04 -11.11
N VAL A 160 -11.12 4.26 -9.99
CA VAL A 160 -9.97 5.18 -9.94
C VAL A 160 -8.79 4.60 -10.72
N TRP A 161 -8.55 3.29 -10.62
CA TRP A 161 -7.54 2.59 -11.42
C TRP A 161 -7.78 2.76 -12.91
N ASP A 162 -9.00 2.50 -13.38
CA ASP A 162 -9.37 2.60 -14.79
C ASP A 162 -9.26 4.04 -15.31
N ALA A 163 -9.66 5.02 -14.50
CA ALA A 163 -9.51 6.43 -14.83
C ALA A 163 -8.03 6.84 -14.99
N ILE A 164 -7.17 6.42 -14.07
CA ILE A 164 -5.72 6.67 -14.16
C ILE A 164 -5.14 5.95 -15.38
N LYS A 165 -5.49 4.68 -15.60
CA LYS A 165 -4.98 3.90 -16.73
C LYS A 165 -5.35 4.53 -18.06
N SER A 166 -6.60 4.94 -18.23
CA SER A 166 -7.06 5.66 -19.43
C SER A 166 -6.26 6.93 -19.66
N PHE A 167 -6.15 7.79 -18.63
CA PHE A 167 -5.41 9.05 -18.71
C PHE A 167 -3.93 8.83 -19.09
N VAL A 168 -3.27 7.87 -18.44
CA VAL A 168 -1.87 7.54 -18.73
C VAL A 168 -1.74 7.02 -20.15
N THR A 169 -2.60 6.11 -20.60
CA THR A 169 -2.57 5.55 -21.95
C THR A 169 -2.70 6.65 -23.01
N ASP A 170 -3.57 7.64 -22.80
CA ASP A 170 -3.70 8.78 -23.72
C ASP A 170 -2.40 9.59 -23.79
N ILE A 171 -1.76 9.87 -22.65
CA ILE A 171 -0.45 10.54 -22.61
C ILE A 171 0.63 9.72 -23.32
N ILE A 172 0.70 8.41 -23.08
CA ILE A 172 1.67 7.54 -23.75
C ILE A 172 1.46 7.55 -25.26
N ASN A 173 0.22 7.53 -25.73
CA ASN A 173 -0.07 7.56 -27.17
C ASN A 173 0.27 8.90 -27.83
N ILE A 174 0.33 10.01 -27.08
CA ILE A 174 0.78 11.31 -27.59
C ILE A 174 2.30 11.31 -27.84
N TYR A 175 3.09 10.78 -26.90
CA TYR A 175 4.55 10.89 -26.93
C TYR A 175 5.26 9.70 -27.58
N TYR A 176 4.64 8.51 -27.57
CA TYR A 176 5.20 7.29 -28.14
C TYR A 176 4.32 6.83 -29.31
N GLY A 177 4.79 7.10 -30.53
CA GLY A 177 4.09 6.73 -31.77
C GLY A 177 4.13 5.23 -32.08
N SER A 178 5.06 4.48 -31.50
CA SER A 178 5.21 3.05 -31.73
C SER A 178 5.86 2.32 -30.54
N GLU A 179 5.89 1.00 -30.60
CA GLU A 179 6.54 0.15 -29.59
C GLU A 179 8.08 0.29 -29.68
N GLU A 180 8.62 0.53 -30.87
CA GLU A 180 10.04 0.81 -31.11
C GLU A 180 10.47 2.08 -30.37
N ALA A 181 9.65 3.15 -30.41
CA ALA A 181 9.93 4.38 -29.67
C ALA A 181 10.03 4.14 -28.15
N VAL A 182 9.23 3.21 -27.60
CA VAL A 182 9.33 2.80 -26.19
C VAL A 182 10.63 2.02 -25.94
N CYS A 183 11.00 1.13 -26.85
CA CYS A 183 12.21 0.32 -26.72
C CYS A 183 13.50 1.15 -26.82
N GLU A 184 13.51 2.16 -27.69
CA GLU A 184 14.67 3.02 -27.98
C GLU A 184 14.86 4.16 -26.97
N ASP A 185 13.86 4.42 -26.13
CA ASP A 185 13.95 5.40 -25.05
C ASP A 185 14.89 4.94 -23.93
N LEU A 186 16.15 5.34 -24.04
CA LEU A 186 17.21 4.96 -23.09
C LEU A 186 16.96 5.49 -21.67
N GLU A 187 16.29 6.63 -21.52
CA GLU A 187 16.00 7.26 -20.23
C GLU A 187 14.89 6.47 -19.50
N LEU A 188 13.84 6.07 -20.23
CA LEU A 188 12.82 5.14 -19.73
C LEU A 188 13.44 3.79 -19.34
N GLN A 189 14.28 3.20 -20.19
CA GLN A 189 14.90 1.91 -19.86
C GLN A 189 15.81 2.04 -18.63
N ALA A 190 16.54 3.15 -18.48
CA ALA A 190 17.35 3.43 -17.30
C ALA A 190 16.48 3.59 -16.05
N PHE A 191 15.35 4.32 -16.14
CA PHE A 191 14.37 4.48 -15.05
C PHE A 191 13.86 3.13 -14.54
N VAL A 192 13.38 2.28 -15.43
CA VAL A 192 12.84 0.94 -15.09
C VAL A 192 13.94 0.06 -14.49
N LYS A 193 15.15 0.11 -15.06
CA LYS A 193 16.30 -0.66 -14.57
C LYS A 193 16.75 -0.20 -13.18
N ASP A 194 16.74 1.10 -12.89
CA ASP A 194 17.12 1.66 -11.59
C ASP A 194 16.17 1.15 -10.49
N ILE A 195 14.86 1.13 -10.77
CA ILE A 195 13.84 0.57 -9.89
C ILE A 195 14.09 -0.93 -9.64
N PHE A 196 14.32 -1.72 -10.69
CA PHE A 196 14.56 -3.15 -10.53
C PHE A 196 15.85 -3.43 -9.75
N VAL A 197 16.96 -2.82 -10.15
CA VAL A 197 18.29 -3.14 -9.62
C VAL A 197 18.49 -2.59 -8.21
N TYR A 198 18.17 -1.32 -7.98
CA TYR A 198 18.46 -0.66 -6.71
C TYR A 198 17.25 -0.62 -5.79
N GLY A 199 16.08 -0.26 -6.33
CA GLY A 199 14.83 -0.24 -5.56
C GLY A 199 14.42 -1.62 -5.05
N MET A 200 14.26 -2.57 -5.98
CA MET A 200 13.86 -3.95 -5.70
C MET A 200 15.06 -4.89 -5.46
N ARG A 201 16.27 -4.32 -5.38
CA ARG A 201 17.53 -5.04 -5.08
C ARG A 201 17.85 -6.17 -6.08
N GLY A 202 17.41 -6.05 -7.32
CA GLY A 202 17.59 -7.07 -8.35
C GLY A 202 16.84 -8.37 -8.09
N ASN A 203 15.85 -8.38 -7.18
CA ASN A 203 15.09 -9.57 -6.84
C ASN A 203 14.25 -10.03 -8.03
N LYS A 204 14.61 -11.17 -8.63
CA LYS A 204 13.90 -11.75 -9.78
C LYS A 204 12.45 -12.14 -9.42
N ASP A 205 12.21 -12.57 -8.20
CA ASP A 205 10.89 -13.01 -7.73
C ASP A 205 9.93 -11.84 -7.50
N SER A 206 10.43 -10.59 -7.51
CA SER A 206 9.58 -9.39 -7.43
C SER A 206 8.71 -9.20 -8.68
N GLY A 207 9.06 -9.82 -9.81
CA GLY A 207 8.31 -9.67 -11.07
C GLY A 207 8.36 -8.27 -11.68
N PHE A 208 9.13 -7.33 -11.11
CA PHE A 208 9.32 -6.01 -11.71
C PHE A 208 10.06 -6.15 -13.06
N PRO A 209 9.57 -5.49 -14.13
CA PRO A 209 10.24 -5.54 -15.42
C PRO A 209 11.62 -4.90 -15.33
N LYS A 210 12.58 -5.47 -16.06
CA LYS A 210 13.91 -4.89 -16.25
C LYS A 210 13.96 -3.89 -17.39
N THR A 211 13.05 -4.06 -18.35
CA THR A 211 12.86 -3.23 -19.53
C THR A 211 11.37 -3.21 -19.85
N ILE A 212 10.93 -2.15 -20.50
CA ILE A 212 9.56 -2.03 -21.01
C ILE A 212 9.65 -1.93 -22.53
N LYS A 213 8.91 -2.81 -23.20
CA LYS A 213 8.94 -2.91 -24.67
C LYS A 213 7.64 -2.48 -25.33
N THR A 214 6.59 -2.27 -24.55
CA THR A 214 5.29 -1.90 -25.11
C THR A 214 4.65 -0.72 -24.41
N ARG A 215 3.85 0.06 -25.16
CA ARG A 215 3.04 1.19 -24.68
C ARG A 215 1.99 0.73 -23.69
N GLU A 216 1.40 -0.45 -23.89
CA GLU A 216 0.47 -1.05 -22.92
C GLU A 216 1.17 -1.32 -21.58
N LYS A 217 2.36 -1.95 -21.62
CA LYS A 217 3.11 -2.23 -20.39
C LYS A 217 3.61 -0.96 -19.73
N LEU A 218 4.01 0.05 -20.50
CA LEU A 218 4.38 1.37 -20.00
C LEU A 218 3.19 2.05 -19.29
N SER A 219 2.01 1.98 -19.92
CA SER A 219 0.79 2.55 -19.35
C SER A 219 0.43 1.90 -18.02
N GLU A 220 0.46 0.56 -17.95
CA GLU A 220 0.25 -0.17 -16.70
C GLU A 220 1.28 0.20 -15.64
N TYR A 221 2.57 0.25 -16.01
CA TYR A 221 3.66 0.57 -15.09
C TYR A 221 3.45 1.94 -14.44
N LEU A 222 3.11 2.95 -15.24
CA LEU A 222 2.87 4.31 -14.74
C LEU A 222 1.54 4.41 -13.98
N THR A 223 0.54 3.60 -14.35
CA THR A 223 -0.71 3.46 -13.58
C THR A 223 -0.42 2.99 -12.16
N ILE A 224 0.46 2.00 -11.98
CA ILE A 224 0.89 1.53 -10.65
C ILE A 224 1.52 2.67 -9.84
N VAL A 225 2.45 3.42 -10.44
CA VAL A 225 3.15 4.52 -9.75
C VAL A 225 2.14 5.57 -9.26
N ILE A 226 1.24 6.01 -10.15
CA ILE A 226 0.26 7.05 -9.85
C ILE A 226 -0.80 6.53 -8.86
N PHE A 227 -1.34 5.34 -9.06
CA PHE A 227 -2.36 4.77 -8.17
C PHE A 227 -1.80 4.53 -6.76
N THR A 228 -0.57 4.00 -6.64
CA THR A 228 0.06 3.70 -5.35
C THR A 228 0.30 4.96 -4.53
N SER A 229 0.81 6.02 -5.18
CA SER A 229 1.13 7.29 -4.53
C SER A 229 -0.10 8.16 -4.22
N SER A 230 -1.24 7.89 -4.87
CA SER A 230 -2.50 8.63 -4.68
C SER A 230 -3.57 7.77 -4.01
N ALA A 231 -4.35 7.03 -4.80
CA ALA A 231 -5.54 6.28 -4.37
C ALA A 231 -5.24 5.28 -3.25
N GLN A 232 -4.21 4.45 -3.43
CA GLN A 232 -3.84 3.44 -2.45
C GLN A 232 -3.45 4.09 -1.11
N HIS A 233 -2.52 5.04 -1.14
CA HIS A 233 -2.09 5.76 0.05
C HIS A 233 -3.26 6.46 0.74
N ALA A 234 -4.12 7.14 -0.01
CA ALA A 234 -5.30 7.81 0.54
C ALA A 234 -6.23 6.83 1.27
N ALA A 235 -6.53 5.68 0.65
CA ALA A 235 -7.42 4.67 1.21
C ALA A 235 -6.90 4.07 2.52
N VAL A 236 -5.58 3.90 2.65
CA VAL A 236 -4.96 3.28 3.84
C VAL A 236 -4.49 4.29 4.89
N ASN A 237 -4.41 5.57 4.56
CA ASN A 237 -3.96 6.63 5.46
C ASN A 237 -5.11 7.41 6.11
N PHE A 238 -6.03 7.96 5.32
CA PHE A 238 -7.00 8.94 5.84
C PHE A 238 -8.12 8.34 6.70
N GLY A 239 -8.32 7.02 6.65
CA GLY A 239 -9.25 6.30 7.51
C GLY A 239 -8.73 6.02 8.94
N GLN A 240 -7.44 6.22 9.20
CA GLN A 240 -6.81 5.77 10.46
C GLN A 240 -7.46 6.37 11.71
N VAL A 241 -7.82 7.66 11.68
CA VAL A 241 -8.47 8.31 12.83
C VAL A 241 -9.84 7.67 13.11
N SER A 242 -10.63 7.40 12.07
CA SER A 242 -11.95 6.78 12.24
C SER A 242 -11.86 5.32 12.69
N LEU A 243 -10.83 4.59 12.26
CA LEU A 243 -10.67 3.15 12.51
C LEU A 243 -9.96 2.81 13.83
N PHE A 244 -9.00 3.63 14.24
CA PHE A 244 -8.11 3.31 15.38
C PHE A 244 -8.28 4.25 16.58
N LYS A 245 -9.06 5.33 16.47
CA LYS A 245 -9.41 6.13 17.65
C LYS A 245 -10.43 5.38 18.51
N CYS A 246 -10.13 5.28 19.80
CA CYS A 246 -11.10 4.82 20.79
C CYS A 246 -12.22 5.88 20.93
N ASN A 247 -13.41 5.61 20.41
CA ASN A 247 -14.60 6.46 20.57
C ASN A 247 -15.21 6.33 21.98
N HIS A 248 -14.38 6.50 23.02
CA HIS A 248 -14.79 6.56 24.42
C HIS A 248 -14.19 7.76 25.17
N MET A 249 -14.09 8.90 24.50
CA MET A 249 -14.15 10.22 25.15
C MET A 249 -15.39 10.99 24.70
N GLY A 250 -16.53 10.30 24.65
CA GLY A 250 -17.86 10.88 24.58
C GLY A 250 -18.36 11.28 25.96
N TYR A 251 -17.57 11.99 26.77
CA TYR A 251 -18.18 12.85 27.77
C TYR A 251 -18.78 14.03 27.03
N LYS A 252 -20.11 14.10 27.03
CA LYS A 252 -20.87 15.32 26.79
C LYS A 252 -20.22 16.45 27.60
N LEU A 253 -19.37 17.26 26.96
CA LEU A 253 -19.24 18.67 27.32
C LEU A 253 -20.52 19.34 26.83
N LEU A 254 -21.58 19.12 27.62
CA LEU A 254 -22.78 19.93 27.62
C LEU A 254 -22.32 21.38 27.74
N LYS A 255 -22.71 22.17 26.73
CA LYS A 255 -22.79 23.63 26.77
C LYS A 255 -23.22 24.09 28.17
N LEU A 256 -22.29 24.65 28.93
CA LEU A 256 -22.59 25.63 29.97
C LEU A 256 -22.05 26.97 29.50
N SER A 257 -22.83 27.62 28.64
CA SER A 257 -22.80 29.07 28.46
C SER A 257 -24.18 29.52 28.03
N LYS A 258 -25.04 29.73 29.04
CA LYS A 258 -26.18 30.66 29.10
C LYS A 258 -26.98 30.39 30.38
N ILE A 259 -26.49 30.93 31.48
CA ILE A 259 -27.27 31.73 32.45
C ILE A 259 -26.41 32.96 32.73
#